data_AF-W1YKC8-F1
#
_entry.id   AF-W1YKC8-F1
#
_cell.length_a   1.000
_cell.length_b   1.000
_cell.length_c   1.000
_cell.angle_alpha   90.00
_cell.angle_beta   90.00
_cell.angle_gamma   90.00
#
_symmetry.space_group_name_H-M   'P 1'
#
loop_
_entity.id
_entity.type
_entity.pdbx_description
1 polymer ?
#
loop_
_entity_poly.entity_id
_entity_poly.type
_entity_poly.pdbx_seq_one_letter_code
_entity_poly.pdbx_strand_id
1 'polypeptide(L)' 'MTHGIWELGNGQEKKSVKVSGHLSSNSGEIVLQWALEGKGIMLRSEWDVLPFLESGKLVRVLPEYAQS' A
#
# COMPACT_ATOMS: atom_id res chain seq x y z
N MET A 1 -6.11 -16.54 -7.86
CA MET A 1 -5.91 -15.08 -8.05
C MET A 1 -6.53 -14.37 -6.86
N THR A 2 -5.70 -13.78 -6.02
CA THR A 2 -6.16 -12.98 -4.89
C THR A 2 -6.54 -11.60 -5.38
N HIS A 3 -7.81 -11.25 -5.15
CA HIS A 3 -8.38 -9.98 -5.55
C HIS A 3 -8.59 -9.15 -4.29
N GLY A 4 -7.87 -8.04 -4.18
CA GLY A 4 -8.19 -7.00 -3.20
C GLY A 4 -8.95 -5.87 -3.89
N ILE A 5 -9.74 -5.13 -3.13
CA ILE A 5 -10.25 -3.83 -3.57
C ILE A 5 -9.67 -2.79 -2.63
N TRP A 6 -9.00 -1.78 -3.19
CA TRP A 6 -8.53 -0.62 -2.45
C TRP A 6 -9.54 0.51 -2.64
N GLU A 7 -10.11 0.96 -1.53
CA GLU A 7 -10.97 2.15 -1.51
C GLU A 7 -10.10 3.36 -1.20
N LEU A 8 -9.88 4.21 -2.20
CA LEU A 8 -8.99 5.36 -2.11
C LEU A 8 -9.79 6.66 -2.29
N GLY A 9 -9.50 7.68 -1.48
CA GLY A 9 -10.10 9.00 -1.60
C GLY A 9 -9.09 10.12 -1.41
N ASN A 10 -9.34 11.26 -2.07
CA ASN A 10 -8.53 12.48 -1.98
C ASN A 10 -9.35 13.71 -1.52
N GLY A 11 -10.51 13.47 -0.91
CA GLY A 11 -11.45 14.52 -0.47
C GLY A 11 -12.39 15.04 -1.57
N GLN A 12 -12.05 14.88 -2.85
CA GLN A 12 -12.90 15.26 -3.98
C GLN A 12 -13.57 14.06 -4.64
N GLU A 13 -12.83 12.97 -4.78
CA GLU A 13 -13.30 11.73 -5.39
C GLU A 13 -12.98 10.51 -4.52
N LYS A 14 -13.77 9.46 -4.71
CA LYS A 14 -13.51 8.11 -4.19
C LYS A 14 -13.36 7.15 -5.35
N LYS A 15 -12.40 6.24 -5.25
CA LYS A 15 -12.06 5.25 -6.27
C LYS A 15 -11.92 3.87 -5.63
N SER A 16 -12.74 2.93 -6.09
CA SER A 16 -12.59 1.51 -5.80
C SER A 16 -11.67 0.88 -6.85
N VAL A 17 -10.43 0.61 -6.46
CA VAL A 17 -9.40 0.05 -7.34
C VAL A 17 -9.28 -1.44 -7.10
N LYS A 18 -9.65 -2.25 -8.10
CA LYS A 18 -9.39 -3.69 -8.05
C LYS A 18 -7.90 -3.93 -8.20
N VAL A 19 -7.27 -4.49 -7.17
CA VAL A 19 -5.86 -4.87 -7.20
C VAL A 19 -5.72 -6.37 -7.48
N SER A 20 -4.87 -6.67 -8.45
CA SER A 20 -4.47 -8.03 -8.79
C SER A 20 -2.95 -8.12 -8.67
N GLY A 21 -2.47 -9.01 -7.81
CA GLY A 21 -1.05 -9.28 -7.64
C GLY A 21 -0.78 -10.79 -7.60
N HIS A 22 0.44 -11.17 -7.94
CA HIS A 22 0.93 -12.55 -7.79
C HIS A 22 1.20 -12.92 -6.32
N LEU A 23 1.25 -11.93 -5.43
CA LEU A 23 1.49 -12.07 -4.01
C LEU A 23 0.28 -11.59 -3.21
N SER A 24 -0.08 -12.33 -2.17
CA SER A 24 -1.11 -11.95 -1.21
C SER A 24 -0.83 -12.56 0.15
N SER A 25 -1.09 -11.78 1.19
CA SER A 25 -1.04 -12.25 2.56
C SER A 25 -2.05 -11.46 3.39
N ASN A 26 -2.58 -12.10 4.42
CA ASN A 26 -3.37 -11.44 5.47
C ASN A 26 -2.47 -10.89 6.59
N SER A 27 -1.17 -11.21 6.59
CA SER A 27 -0.20 -10.63 7.52
C SER A 27 0.40 -9.38 6.90
N GLY A 28 0.17 -8.24 7.54
CA GLY A 28 0.79 -6.99 7.14
C GLY A 28 2.32 -7.10 7.15
N GLU A 29 2.93 -7.74 8.16
CA GLU A 29 4.39 -7.85 8.26
C GLU A 29 5.01 -8.48 7.01
N ILE A 30 4.41 -9.56 6.51
CA ILE A 30 4.85 -10.23 5.28
C ILE A 30 4.72 -9.30 4.06
N VAL A 31 3.61 -8.55 3.96
CA VAL A 31 3.39 -7.59 2.88
C VAL A 31 4.41 -6.45 2.92
N LEU A 32 4.76 -5.95 4.11
CA LEU A 32 5.77 -4.93 4.31
C LEU A 32 7.16 -5.43 3.89
N GLN A 33 7.53 -6.65 4.29
CA GLN A 33 8.81 -7.24 3.88
C GLN A 33 8.90 -7.34 2.35
N TRP A 34 7.84 -7.77 1.67
CA TRP A 34 7.80 -7.81 0.21
C TRP A 34 7.97 -6.42 -0.43
N ALA A 35 7.35 -5.39 0.13
CA ALA A 35 7.52 -4.02 -0.35
C ALA A 35 8.98 -3.54 -0.17
N LEU A 36 9.60 -3.82 0.97
CA LEU A 36 11.01 -3.50 1.25
C LEU A 36 11.98 -4.26 0.34
N GLU A 37 11.61 -5.46 -0.10
CA GLU A 37 12.35 -6.24 -1.09
C GLU A 37 12.05 -5.83 -2.55
N GLY A 38 11.26 -4.77 -2.77
CA GLY A 38 10.94 -4.25 -4.10
C GLY A 38 9.95 -5.11 -4.90
N LYS A 39 9.15 -5.95 -4.24
CA LYS A 39 8.21 -6.86 -4.91
C LYS A 39 6.86 -6.24 -5.27
N GLY A 40 6.64 -4.95 -4.98
CA GLY A 40 5.44 -4.24 -5.39
C GLY A 40 5.03 -3.09 -4.47
N ILE A 41 3.77 -2.69 -4.58
CA ILE A 41 3.14 -1.62 -3.82
C ILE A 41 2.19 -2.24 -2.79
N MET A 42 2.11 -1.64 -1.62
CA MET A 42 1.16 -2.00 -0.58
C MET A 42 0.37 -0.78 -0.10
N LEU A 43 -0.85 -1.01 0.37
CA LEU A 43 -1.66 -0.02 1.09
C LEU A 43 -1.49 -0.26 2.60
N ARG A 44 -1.01 0.76 3.33
CA ARG A 44 -0.75 0.66 4.77
C ARG A 44 -0.86 2.02 5.46
N SER A 45 -1.10 1.99 6.77
CA SER A 45 -0.96 3.15 7.65
C SER A 45 0.45 3.73 7.56
N GLU A 46 0.53 5.05 7.40
CA GLU A 46 1.80 5.80 7.34
C GLU A 46 2.63 5.62 8.62
N TRP A 47 1.97 5.54 9.78
CA TRP A 47 2.62 5.35 11.08
C TRP A 47 3.47 4.08 11.15
N ASP A 48 3.00 2.98 10.56
CA ASP A 48 3.72 1.71 10.56
C ASP A 48 4.99 1.75 9.71
N VAL A 49 5.03 2.65 8.72
CA VAL A 49 6.04 2.66 7.67
C VAL A 49 6.96 3.87 7.70
N LEU A 50 6.69 4.82 8.61
CA LEU A 50 7.41 6.09 8.72
C LEU A 50 8.95 5.92 8.76
N PRO A 51 9.53 5.00 9.57
CA PRO A 51 11.00 4.83 9.59
C PRO A 51 11.57 4.38 8.24
N PHE A 52 10.78 3.64 7.45
CA PHE A 52 11.20 3.17 6.13
C PHE A 52 11.02 4.26 5.06
N LEU A 53 10.05 5.15 5.21
CA LEU A 53 9.90 6.34 4.38
C LEU A 53 11.06 7.32 4.62
N GLU A 54 11.37 7.60 5.89
CA GLU A 54 12.47 8.50 6.27
C GLU A 54 13.84 8.00 5.82
N SER A 55 14.06 6.67 5.88
CA SER A 55 15.30 6.05 5.39
C SER A 55 15.35 5.87 3.86
N GLY A 56 14.28 6.20 3.13
CA GLY A 56 14.19 6.01 1.69
C GLY A 56 14.06 4.55 1.23
N LYS A 57 13.88 3.61 2.16
CA LYS A 57 13.63 2.19 1.85
C LYS A 57 12.23 1.96 1.28
N LEU A 58 11.28 2.83 1.62
CA LEU A 58 9.97 2.92 0.99
C LEU A 58 9.80 4.33 0.41
N VAL A 59 8.97 4.41 -0.64
CA VAL A 59 8.58 5.68 -1.26
C VAL A 59 7.07 5.76 -1.24
N ARG A 60 6.55 6.90 -0.77
CA ARG A 60 5.11 7.18 -0.81
C ARG A 60 4.68 7.38 -2.26
N VAL A 61 3.70 6.59 -2.68
CA VAL A 61 3.03 6.73 -3.98
C VAL A 61 1.64 7.31 -3.77
N LEU A 62 1.12 8.02 -4.78
CA LEU A 62 -0.21 8.64 -4.75
C LEU A 62 -0.44 9.49 -3.48
N PRO A 63 0.41 10.49 -3.18
CA PRO A 63 0.38 11.20 -1.91
C PRO A 63 -0.94 11.92 -1.62
N GLU A 64 -1.73 12.23 -2.64
CA GLU A 64 -3.03 12.88 -2.54
C GLU A 64 -4.16 11.95 -2.11
N TYR A 65 -3.93 10.62 -2.12
CA TYR A 65 -4.95 9.63 -1.80
C TYR A 65 -4.67 8.96 -0.45
N ALA A 66 -5.74 8.69 0.29
CA ALA A 66 -5.73 7.88 1.50
C ALA A 66 -6.84 6.81 1.43
N GLN A 67 -6.76 5.81 2.30
CA GLN A 67 -7.84 4.85 2.45
C GLN A 67 -9.12 5.57 2.92
N SER A 68 -10.21 5.44 2.16
CA SER A 68 -11.51 6.10 2.45
C SER A 68 -12.36 5.34 3.46
#